data_AF-A0AAW4WRE7-F1
#
_entry.id   AF-A0AAW4WRE7-F1
#
_cell.length_a   1.000
_cell.length_b   1.000
_cell.length_c   1.000
_cell.angle_alpha   90.00
_cell.angle_beta   90.00
_cell.angle_gamma   90.00
#
_symmetry.space_group_name_H-M   'P 1'
#
loop_
_entity.id
_entity.type
_entity.pdbx_description
1 polymer ?
#
loop_
_entity_poly.entity_id
_entity_poly.type
_entity_poly.pdbx_seq_one_letter_code
_entity_poly.pdbx_strand_id
1 'polypeptide(L)' 'DENGRLITKVYYLTNTDEAEDHFTMDPKEQLAARKDMRANGLKPLGNWHSQPSSPSRPSDEDIKLAYD' A
#
# COMPACT_ATOMS: atom_id res chain seq x y z
N ASP A 1 4.90 -11.85 10.73
CA ASP A 1 3.69 -12.43 11.32
C ASP A 1 4.04 -13.80 11.88
N GLU A 2 3.06 -14.55 12.38
CA GLU A 2 3.21 -15.91 12.93
C GLU A 2 3.78 -16.91 11.90
N ASN A 3 3.82 -16.52 10.61
CA ASN A 3 4.39 -17.25 9.48
C ASN A 3 5.80 -16.76 9.08
N GLY A 4 6.44 -15.90 9.88
CA GLY A 4 7.79 -15.40 9.62
C GLY A 4 7.90 -14.29 8.57
N ARG A 5 6.80 -13.63 8.18
CA ARG A 5 6.87 -12.46 7.29
C ARG A 5 7.42 -11.24 8.03
N LEU A 6 8.54 -10.69 7.57
CA LEU A 6 9.21 -9.52 8.13
C LEU A 6 9.22 -8.38 7.10
N ILE A 7 8.77 -7.18 7.51
CA ILE A 7 8.90 -5.97 6.71
C ILE A 7 10.32 -5.44 6.88
N THR A 8 11.11 -5.45 5.80
CA THR A 8 12.50 -4.97 5.80
C THR A 8 12.67 -3.65 5.05
N LYS A 9 11.68 -3.23 4.26
CA LYS A 9 11.67 -1.98 3.50
C LYS A 9 10.24 -1.48 3.28
N VAL A 10 10.08 -0.16 3.32
CA VAL A 10 8.83 0.57 3.13
C VAL A 10 8.99 1.51 1.93
N TYR A 11 7.98 1.57 1.08
CA TYR A 11 7.90 2.50 -0.05
C TYR A 11 6.70 3.42 0.18
N TYR A 12 6.95 4.73 0.25
CA TYR A 12 5.89 5.73 0.28
C TYR A 12 5.55 6.12 -1.15
N LEU A 13 4.27 6.03 -1.49
CA LEU A 13 3.72 6.41 -2.77
C LEU A 13 2.69 7.52 -2.55
N THR A 14 2.55 8.38 -3.55
CA THR A 14 1.62 9.50 -3.55
C THR A 14 0.19 8.99 -3.73
N ASN A 15 -0.71 9.44 -2.85
CA ASN A 15 -2.14 9.31 -3.07
C ASN A 15 -2.58 10.37 -4.09
N THR A 16 -2.81 9.95 -5.32
CA THR A 16 -3.11 10.87 -6.43
C THR A 16 -4.51 11.47 -6.37
N ASP A 17 -5.43 10.87 -5.62
CA ASP A 17 -6.80 11.37 -5.46
C ASP A 17 -6.92 12.42 -4.34
N GLU A 18 -5.89 12.57 -3.50
CA GLU A 18 -5.90 13.38 -2.27
C GLU A 18 -7.12 13.12 -1.36
N ALA A 19 -7.77 11.97 -1.52
CA ALA A 19 -8.94 11.58 -0.75
C ALA A 19 -8.55 11.14 0.66
N GLU A 20 -9.46 11.37 1.62
CA GLU A 20 -9.26 11.04 3.03
C GLU A 20 -9.76 9.62 3.38
N ASP A 21 -10.65 9.06 2.57
CA ASP A 21 -11.36 7.79 2.81
C ASP A 21 -10.92 6.63 1.90
N HIS A 22 -10.26 6.90 0.78
CA HIS A 22 -9.68 5.92 -0.14
C HIS A 22 -8.33 6.39 -0.70
N PHE A 23 -7.65 5.53 -1.45
CA PHE A 23 -6.37 5.88 -2.09
C PHE A 23 -6.25 5.35 -3.51
N THR A 24 -5.58 6.14 -4.36
CA THR A 24 -5.07 5.69 -5.66
C THR A 24 -3.57 5.94 -5.73
N MET A 25 -2.80 4.87 -5.91
CA MET A 25 -1.34 4.94 -6.07
C MET A 25 -0.96 5.50 -7.44
N ASP A 26 0.00 6.43 -7.49
CA ASP A 26 0.62 6.85 -8.75
C ASP A 26 1.20 5.62 -9.49
N PRO A 27 0.76 5.32 -10.74
CA PRO A 27 1.20 4.13 -11.46
C PRO A 27 2.71 4.10 -11.76
N LYS A 28 3.36 5.25 -11.92
CA LYS A 28 4.80 5.35 -12.17
C LYS A 28 5.58 5.02 -10.91
N GLU A 29 5.15 5.54 -9.75
CA GLU A 29 5.78 5.23 -8.46
C GLU A 29 5.57 3.76 -8.09
N GLN A 30 4.39 3.20 -8.36
CA GLN A 30 4.13 1.77 -8.19
C GLN A 30 5.04 0.90 -9.06
N LEU A 31 5.25 1.28 -10.32
CA LEU A 31 6.19 0.57 -11.20
C LEU A 31 7.64 0.70 -10.71
N ALA A 32 8.04 1.88 -10.25
CA ALA A 32 9.38 2.12 -9.71
C ALA A 32 9.65 1.27 -8.45
N ALA A 33 8.70 1.24 -7.51
CA ALA A 33 8.79 0.41 -6.30
C ALA A 33 8.91 -1.08 -6.64
N ARG A 34 8.11 -1.58 -7.59
CA ARG A 34 8.20 -2.98 -8.04
C ARG A 34 9.53 -3.31 -8.70
N LYS A 35 10.11 -2.39 -9.47
CA LYS A 35 11.43 -2.58 -10.09
C LYS A 35 12.53 -2.64 -9.04
N ASP A 36 12.51 -1.74 -8.07
CA ASP A 36 13.46 -1.73 -6.97
C ASP A 36 13.35 -2.99 -6.10
N MET A 37 12.13 -3.43 -5.77
CA MET A 37 11.92 -4.70 -5.07
C MET A 37 12.59 -5.87 -5.80
N ARG A 38 12.38 -5.98 -7.12
CA ARG A 38 13.00 -7.03 -7.95
C ARG A 38 14.52 -6.94 -7.95
N ALA A 39 15.09 -5.74 -8.09
CA ALA A 39 16.53 -5.53 -8.08
C ALA A 39 17.17 -5.93 -6.74
N ASN A 40 16.45 -5.79 -5.64
CA ASN A 40 16.90 -6.11 -4.28
C ASN A 40 16.44 -7.50 -3.79
N GLY A 41 15.82 -8.32 -4.63
CA GLY A 41 15.32 -9.65 -4.23
C GLY A 41 14.17 -9.62 -3.22
N LEU A 42 13.48 -8.49 -3.08
CA LEU A 42 12.34 -8.30 -2.18
C LEU A 42 11.03 -8.75 -2.84
N LYS A 43 10.06 -9.14 -2.01
CA LYS A 43 8.68 -9.46 -2.43
C LYS A 43 7.71 -8.48 -1.78
N PRO A 44 6.66 -8.03 -2.50
CA PRO A 44 5.61 -7.24 -1.87
C PRO A 44 4.88 -8.10 -0.82
N LEU A 45 4.66 -7.54 0.37
CA LEU A 45 3.89 -8.18 1.43
C LEU A 45 2.47 -7.63 1.56
N GLY A 46 2.23 -6.43 1.06
CA GLY A 46 0.94 -5.74 1.09
C GLY A 46 1.13 -4.23 0.92
N ASN A 47 0.02 -3.51 1.03
CA ASN A 47 -0.03 -2.05 1.07
C ASN A 47 -0.73 -1.60 2.38
N TRP A 48 -0.59 -0.32 2.72
CA TRP A 48 -1.33 0.32 3.81
C TRP A 48 -1.59 1.78 3.44
N HIS A 49 -2.63 2.37 4.02
CA HIS A 49 -2.90 3.80 3.95
C HIS A 49 -3.39 4.31 5.30
N SER A 50 -3.36 5.62 5.49
CA SER A 50 -3.95 6.28 6.66
C SER A 50 -5.39 6.69 6.38
N GLN A 51 -6.23 6.63 7.41
CA GLN A 51 -7.50 7.36 7.44
C GLN A 51 -7.40 8.42 8.54
N PRO A 52 -7.49 9.72 8.21
CA PRO A 52 -7.23 10.80 9.17
C PRO A 52 -8.36 11.01 10.18
N SER A 53 -9.58 10.57 9.85
CA SER A 53 -10.79 10.92 10.61
C SER A 53 -11.59 9.71 11.13
N SER A 54 -11.11 8.48 10.91
CA SER A 54 -11.79 7.25 11.34
C SER A 54 -10.83 6.30 12.08
N PRO A 55 -11.38 5.35 12.86
CA PRO A 55 -10.56 4.30 13.48
C PRO A 55 -9.82 3.48 12.44
N SER A 56 -8.68 2.89 12.83
CA SER A 56 -7.85 2.02 12.00
C SER A 56 -8.54 0.68 11.67
N ARG A 57 -9.58 0.72 10.83
CA ARG A 57 -10.27 -0.45 10.27
C ARG A 57 -10.72 -0.13 8.83
N PRO A 58 -10.74 -1.11 7.91
CA PRO A 58 -11.22 -0.88 6.55
C PRO A 58 -12.65 -0.32 6.53
N SER A 59 -12.88 0.71 5.72
CA SER A 59 -14.21 1.21 5.38
C SER A 59 -14.89 0.30 4.35
N ASP A 60 -16.19 0.52 4.10
CA ASP A 60 -16.91 -0.21 3.05
C ASP A 60 -16.31 0.05 1.65
N GLU A 61 -15.75 1.24 1.42
CA GLU A 61 -15.07 1.60 0.18
C GLU A 61 -13.71 0.92 0.05
N ASP A 62 -12.92 0.86 1.13
CA ASP A 62 -11.64 0.14 1.14
C ASP A 62 -11.83 -1.36 0.83
N ILE A 63 -12.86 -1.97 1.42
CA ILE A 63 -13.21 -3.38 1.16
C ILE A 63 -13.57 -3.59 -0.31
N LYS A 64 -14.30 -2.64 -0.91
CA LYS A 64 -14.69 -2.72 -2.32
C LYS A 64 -13.50 -2.60 -3.27
N LEU A 65 -12.49 -1.81 -2.90
CA LEU A 65 -11.30 -1.53 -3.73
C LEU A 65 -10.12 -2.49 -3.47
N ALA A 66 -10.24 -3.39 -2.50
CA ALA A 66 -9.26 -4.45 -2.23
C ALA A 66 -9.31 -5.55 -3.30
N TYR A 67 -8.58 -5.36 -4.41
CA TYR A 67 -8.47 -6.32 -5.53
C TYR A 67 -7.20 -7.18 -5.51
N ASP A 68 -6.41 -7.12 -4.44
CA ASP A 68 -5.12 -7.83 -4.27
C ASP A 68 -5.29 -9.26 -3.70
#